data_AF-A0A447KK61-F1
#
_entry.id   AF-A0A447KK61-F1
#
_cell.length_a   1.000
_cell.length_b   1.000
_cell.length_c   1.000
_cell.angle_alpha   90.00
_cell.angle_beta   90.00
_cell.angle_gamma   90.00
#
_symmetry.space_group_name_H-M   'P 1'
#
loop_
_entity.id
_entity.type
_entity.pdbx_description
1 polymer ?
#
loop_
_entity_poly.entity_id
_entity_poly.type
_entity_poly.pdbx_seq_one_letter_code
_entity_poly.pdbx_strand_id
1 'polypeptide(L)'
;METCFKILQLKFDQKLTNRCIALTLKISASTVFEVLSRFKATSLPWPLPEAISHAALEKRIFPAKSASASELVMPDLLHFDTEMRKPGVTQQLLWMEYKAQTGELAMGYSHFCRCYREWKTG
;
A
#
# COMPACT_ATOMS: atom_id res chain seq x y z
N MET A 1 15.83 9.41 -2.07
CA MET A 1 15.25 10.24 -3.16
C MET A 1 14.46 11.35 -2.49
N GLU A 2 14.28 12.51 -3.12
CA GLU A 2 13.52 13.65 -2.55
C GLU A 2 12.27 13.94 -3.38
N THR A 3 11.74 12.90 -4.02
CA THR A 3 10.72 13.06 -5.08
C THR A 3 9.44 13.66 -4.50
N CYS A 4 9.05 13.24 -3.29
CA CYS A 4 7.88 13.80 -2.61
C CYS A 4 8.03 15.30 -2.37
N PHE A 5 9.18 15.73 -1.83
CA PHE A 5 9.45 17.13 -1.55
C PHE A 5 9.39 17.98 -2.83
N LYS A 6 10.05 17.53 -3.90
CA LYS A 6 10.05 18.22 -5.20
C LYS A 6 8.65 18.36 -5.80
N ILE A 7 7.81 17.33 -5.68
CA ILE A 7 6.40 17.41 -6.12
C ILE A 7 5.65 18.51 -5.38
N LEU A 8 5.80 18.59 -4.05
CA LEU A 8 5.13 19.61 -3.23
C LEU A 8 5.66 21.02 -3.54
N GLN A 9 6.98 21.18 -3.68
CA GLN A 9 7.61 22.44 -4.05
C GLN A 9 7.09 22.96 -5.41
N LEU A 10 7.08 22.10 -6.43
CA LEU A 10 6.55 22.48 -7.75
C LEU A 10 5.04 22.77 -7.71
N LYS A 11 4.30 22.08 -6.84
CA LYS A 11 2.85 22.26 -6.71
C LYS A 11 2.46 23.55 -6.00
N PHE A 12 3.11 23.86 -4.89
CA PHE A 12 2.68 24.93 -3.99
C PHE A 12 3.48 26.22 -4.19
N ASP A 13 4.80 26.14 -4.40
CA ASP A 13 5.62 27.33 -4.60
C ASP A 13 5.51 27.83 -6.04
N GLN A 14 5.61 26.91 -7.01
CA GLN A 14 5.56 27.25 -8.44
C GLN A 14 4.16 27.13 -9.05
N LYS A 15 3.16 26.69 -8.27
CA LYS A 15 1.74 26.56 -8.68
C LYS A 15 1.53 25.77 -9.97
N LEU A 16 2.41 24.80 -10.27
CA LEU A 16 2.31 24.01 -11.48
C LEU A 16 1.13 23.03 -11.46
N THR A 17 0.63 22.70 -12.65
CA THR A 17 -0.38 21.65 -12.80
C THR A 17 0.27 20.28 -12.58
N ASN A 18 -0.53 19.28 -12.16
CA ASN A 18 -0.02 17.93 -11.92
C ASN A 18 0.62 17.33 -13.19
N ARG A 19 0.10 17.69 -14.37
CA ARG A 19 0.66 17.30 -15.67
C ARG A 19 2.03 17.92 -15.92
N CYS A 20 2.20 19.22 -15.64
CA CYS A 20 3.51 19.87 -15.77
C CYS A 20 4.53 19.25 -14.81
N ILE A 21 4.15 19.00 -13.55
CA ILE A 21 5.03 18.37 -12.55
C ILE A 21 5.50 16.98 -13.02
N ALA A 22 4.59 16.16 -13.55
CA ALA A 22 4.89 14.83 -14.07
C ALA A 22 5.93 14.90 -15.20
N LEU A 23 5.77 15.84 -16.13
CA LEU A 23 6.71 16.06 -17.23
C LEU A 23 8.09 16.56 -16.73
N THR A 24 8.10 17.53 -15.80
CA THR A 24 9.33 18.09 -15.23
C THR A 24 10.16 17.03 -14.49
N LEU A 25 9.50 16.18 -13.70
CA LEU A 25 10.17 15.14 -12.90
C LEU A 25 10.33 13.81 -13.64
N LYS A 26 9.83 13.69 -14.87
CA LYS A 26 9.81 12.46 -15.67
C LYS A 26 9.20 11.27 -14.92
N ILE A 27 8.09 11.50 -14.23
CA ILE A 27 7.32 10.48 -13.49
C ILE A 27 5.88 10.42 -14.00
N SER A 28 5.16 9.36 -13.66
CA SER A 28 3.75 9.24 -14.06
C SER A 28 2.87 10.29 -13.37
N ALA A 29 1.84 10.77 -14.08
CA ALA A 29 0.84 11.67 -13.49
C ALA A 29 0.10 11.01 -12.30
N SER A 30 -0.06 9.69 -12.33
CA SER A 30 -0.63 8.91 -11.23
C SER A 30 0.23 8.99 -9.97
N THR A 31 1.56 8.91 -10.10
CA THR A 31 2.50 9.08 -8.98
C THR A 31 2.39 10.48 -8.37
N VAL A 32 2.32 11.52 -9.20
CA VAL A 32 2.11 12.90 -8.72
C VAL A 32 0.79 13.03 -7.96
N PHE A 33 -0.29 12.48 -8.51
CA PHE A 33 -1.60 12.49 -7.86
C PHE A 33 -1.59 11.75 -6.52
N GLU A 34 -0.98 10.57 -6.48
CA GLU A 34 -0.85 9.75 -5.28
C GLU A 34 -0.10 10.50 -4.17
N VAL A 35 1.07 11.06 -4.49
CA VAL A 35 1.87 11.84 -3.52
C VAL A 35 1.06 13.02 -2.96
N LEU A 36 0.39 13.80 -3.82
CA LEU A 36 -0.41 14.95 -3.40
C LEU A 36 -1.63 14.53 -2.57
N SER A 37 -2.29 13.42 -2.94
CA SER A 37 -3.43 12.87 -2.21
C SER A 37 -3.02 12.42 -0.81
N ARG A 38 -1.92 11.66 -0.72
CA ARG A 38 -1.39 11.17 0.55
C ARG A 38 -0.84 12.31 1.42
N PHE A 39 -0.19 13.31 0.84
CA PHE A 39 0.24 14.49 1.59
C PHE A 39 -0.94 15.22 2.25
N LYS A 40 -2.05 15.41 1.52
CA LYS A 40 -3.28 15.98 2.10
C LYS A 40 -3.81 15.16 3.28
N ALA A 41 -3.67 13.84 3.25
CA ALA A 41 -4.08 12.96 4.35
C ALA A 41 -3.18 13.07 5.59
N THR A 42 -1.95 13.60 5.48
CA THR A 42 -1.03 13.77 6.63
C THR A 42 -1.32 15.00 7.49
N SER A 43 -2.26 15.87 7.08
CA SER A 43 -2.57 17.16 7.72
C SER A 43 -1.35 18.07 7.94
N LEU A 44 -0.26 17.84 7.20
CA LEU A 44 0.94 18.65 7.27
C LEU A 44 0.75 19.98 6.55
N PRO A 45 1.19 21.10 7.14
CA PRO A 45 1.20 22.38 6.45
C PRO A 45 2.29 22.40 5.37
N TRP A 46 2.09 23.27 4.38
CA TRP A 46 3.13 23.70 3.46
C TRP A 46 3.30 25.23 3.62
N PRO A 47 4.53 25.77 3.76
CA PRO A 47 5.82 25.07 3.74
C PRO A 47 6.00 24.12 4.94
N LEU A 48 6.87 23.12 4.77
CA LEU A 48 7.12 22.12 5.82
C LEU A 48 7.82 22.78 7.02
N PRO A 49 7.46 22.40 8.26
CA PRO A 49 8.20 22.83 9.45
C PRO A 49 9.65 22.34 9.40
N GLU A 50 10.61 23.11 9.93
CA GLU A 50 12.04 22.73 9.97
C GLU A 50 12.31 21.39 10.66
N ALA A 51 11.42 21.00 11.58
CA ALA A 51 11.48 19.70 12.25
C ALA A 51 11.23 18.50 11.33
N ILE A 52 10.72 18.70 10.10
CA ILE A 52 10.42 17.62 9.16
C ILE A 52 11.48 17.55 8.07
N SER A 53 12.33 16.52 8.15
CA SER A 53 13.26 16.19 7.09
C SER A 53 12.56 15.56 5.88
N HIS A 54 13.20 15.59 4.70
CA HIS A 54 12.69 14.95 3.50
C HIS A 54 12.41 13.45 3.71
N ALA A 55 13.26 12.75 4.47
CA ALA A 55 13.05 11.34 4.79
C ALA A 55 11.82 11.12 5.69
N ALA A 56 11.59 12.01 6.66
CA ALA A 56 10.41 11.95 7.53
C ALA A 56 9.12 12.23 6.74
N LEU A 57 9.17 13.16 5.77
CA LEU A 57 8.07 13.41 4.84
C LEU A 57 7.74 12.16 4.02
N GLU A 58 8.74 11.53 3.40
CA GLU A 58 8.52 10.34 2.59
C GLU A 58 7.91 9.20 3.41
N LYS A 59 8.37 8.98 4.65
CA LYS A 59 7.77 7.99 5.56
C LYS A 59 6.32 8.30 5.95
N ARG A 60 5.92 9.57 6.01
CA ARG A 60 4.53 9.95 6.31
C ARG A 60 3.61 9.82 5.10
N ILE A 61 4.12 10.15 3.90
CA ILE A 61 3.37 9.99 2.64
C ILE A 61 3.28 8.51 2.26
N PHE A 62 4.35 7.75 2.47
CA PHE A 62 4.43 6.32 2.22
C PHE A 62 4.78 5.61 3.52
N PRO A 63 3.82 5.47 4.47
CA PRO A 63 4.04 4.64 5.63
C PRO A 63 4.36 3.22 5.16
N ALA A 64 5.32 2.57 5.83
CA ALA A 64 5.50 1.14 5.64
C ALA A 64 4.15 0.46 5.89
N LYS A 65 3.71 -0.40 4.95
CA LYS A 65 2.49 -1.19 5.18
C LYS A 65 2.68 -1.96 6.49
N SER A 66 1.73 -1.81 7.41
CA SER A 66 1.71 -2.55 8.66
C SER A 66 1.65 -4.05 8.37
N ALA A 67 2.41 -4.81 9.14
CA ALA A 67 2.85 -6.19 8.95
C ALA A 67 3.89 -6.38 7.82
N SER A 68 5.15 -6.51 8.24
CA SER A 68 6.15 -7.20 7.43
C SER A 68 5.67 -8.63 7.13
N ALA A 69 6.10 -9.24 6.02
CA ALA A 69 5.66 -10.59 5.66
C ALA A 69 5.94 -11.64 6.77
N SER A 70 6.89 -11.35 7.67
CA SER A 70 7.22 -12.18 8.83
C SER A 70 6.24 -12.07 10.00
N GLU A 71 5.38 -11.05 10.03
CA GLU A 71 4.39 -10.81 11.09
C GLU A 71 2.98 -11.30 10.68
N LEU A 72 2.80 -11.71 9.42
CA LEU A 72 1.52 -12.20 8.92
C LEU A 72 1.26 -13.61 9.42
N VAL A 73 0.04 -13.85 9.90
CA VAL A 73 -0.38 -15.19 10.37
C VAL A 73 -0.57 -16.08 9.15
N MET A 74 0.10 -17.24 9.09
CA MET A 74 -0.10 -18.17 7.99
C MET A 74 -1.48 -18.84 8.05
N PRO A 75 -2.25 -18.88 6.95
CA PRO A 75 -3.49 -19.63 6.87
C PRO A 75 -3.19 -21.13 6.97
N ASP A 76 -4.08 -21.89 7.59
CA ASP A 76 -4.03 -23.36 7.58
C ASP A 76 -4.40 -23.90 6.19
N LEU A 77 -3.43 -23.92 5.27
CA LEU A 77 -3.63 -24.25 3.86
C LEU A 77 -4.25 -25.64 3.64
N LEU A 78 -4.07 -26.57 4.58
CA LEU A 78 -4.69 -27.89 4.54
C LEU A 78 -6.21 -27.81 4.82
N HIS A 79 -6.59 -27.02 5.83
CA HIS A 79 -7.99 -26.71 6.08
C HIS A 79 -8.63 -26.01 4.87
N PHE A 80 -7.95 -25.02 4.28
CA PHE A 80 -8.43 -24.34 3.07
C PHE A 80 -8.64 -25.29 1.90
N ASP A 81 -7.70 -26.19 1.60
CA ASP A 81 -7.85 -27.15 0.50
C ASP A 81 -9.00 -28.13 0.72
N THR A 82 -9.28 -28.49 1.98
CA THR A 82 -10.40 -29.35 2.35
C THR A 82 -11.73 -28.64 2.15
N GLU A 83 -11.87 -27.42 2.65
CA GLU A 83 -13.09 -26.62 2.51
C GLU A 83 -13.37 -26.24 1.05
N MET A 84 -12.33 -25.94 0.26
CA MET A 84 -12.45 -25.63 -1.17
C MET A 84 -13.09 -26.74 -2.01
N ARG A 85 -13.13 -27.99 -1.52
CA ARG A 85 -13.78 -29.12 -2.22
C ARG A 85 -15.29 -29.17 -1.99
N LYS A 86 -15.83 -28.39 -1.05
CA LYS A 86 -17.27 -28.36 -0.76
C LYS A 86 -18.02 -27.54 -1.81
N PRO A 87 -19.23 -27.95 -2.22
CA PRO A 87 -20.04 -27.19 -3.15
C PRO A 87 -20.31 -25.76 -2.65
N GLY A 88 -20.12 -24.76 -3.51
CA GLY A 88 -20.42 -23.36 -3.21
C GLY A 88 -19.33 -22.61 -2.41
N VAL A 89 -18.26 -23.29 -1.98
CA VAL A 89 -17.12 -22.62 -1.33
C VAL A 89 -16.23 -21.96 -2.38
N THR A 90 -15.78 -20.73 -2.07
CA THR A 90 -14.88 -19.96 -2.93
C THR A 90 -13.62 -19.54 -2.17
N GLN A 91 -12.51 -19.35 -2.89
CA GLN A 91 -11.27 -18.84 -2.27
C GLN A 91 -11.47 -17.49 -1.59
N GLN A 92 -12.35 -16.65 -2.15
CA GLN A 92 -12.69 -15.35 -1.57
C GLN A 92 -13.43 -15.51 -0.24
N LEU A 93 -14.40 -16.43 -0.15
CA LEU A 93 -15.12 -16.70 1.09
C LEU A 93 -14.16 -17.14 2.20
N LEU A 94 -13.32 -18.13 1.92
CA LEU A 94 -12.37 -18.63 2.91
C LEU A 94 -11.33 -17.57 3.30
N TRP A 95 -10.87 -16.75 2.35
CA TRP A 95 -10.01 -15.61 2.68
C TRP A 95 -10.70 -14.59 3.60
N MET A 96 -11.99 -14.33 3.41
CA MET A 96 -12.76 -13.44 4.29
C MET A 96 -12.84 -13.99 5.71
N GLU A 97 -13.05 -15.29 5.87
CA GLU A 97 -13.05 -15.98 7.17
C GLU A 97 -11.69 -15.91 7.86
N TYR A 98 -10.61 -16.23 7.14
CA TYR A 98 -9.25 -16.05 7.60
C TYR A 98 -8.97 -14.61 8.06
N LYS A 99 -9.35 -13.62 7.24
CA LYS A 99 -9.15 -12.20 7.56
C LYS A 99 -9.95 -11.78 8.79
N ALA A 100 -11.18 -12.29 8.94
CA ALA A 100 -11.99 -12.02 10.12
C ALA A 100 -11.34 -12.56 11.41
N GLN A 101 -10.65 -13.70 11.33
CA GLN A 101 -9.96 -14.32 12.47
C GLN A 101 -8.61 -13.66 12.80
N THR A 102 -7.87 -13.22 11.78
CA THR A 102 -6.48 -12.73 11.92
C THR A 102 -6.34 -11.21 11.91
N GLY A 103 -7.39 -10.49 11.51
CA GLY A 103 -7.46 -9.03 11.59
C GLY A 103 -6.39 -8.34 10.74
N GLU A 104 -5.63 -7.45 11.34
CA GLU A 104 -4.56 -6.70 10.65
C GLU A 104 -3.35 -7.56 10.27
N LEU A 105 -3.19 -8.73 10.90
CA LEU A 105 -2.14 -9.70 10.56
C LEU A 105 -2.55 -10.62 9.41
N ALA A 106 -3.74 -10.42 8.85
CA ALA A 106 -4.21 -11.15 7.68
C ALA A 106 -3.44 -10.72 6.42
N MET A 107 -2.99 -11.70 5.65
CA MET A 107 -2.57 -11.45 4.27
C MET A 107 -3.71 -10.84 3.44
N GLY A 108 -3.36 -9.89 2.58
CA GLY A 108 -4.27 -9.42 1.54
C GLY A 108 -4.63 -10.53 0.55
N TYR A 109 -5.82 -10.44 -0.06
CA TYR A 109 -6.38 -11.47 -0.94
C TYR A 109 -5.41 -11.97 -2.04
N SER A 110 -4.76 -11.06 -2.76
CA SER A 110 -3.80 -11.45 -3.81
C SER A 110 -2.58 -12.21 -3.25
N HIS A 111 -2.11 -11.85 -2.05
CA HIS A 111 -1.00 -12.56 -1.40
C HIS A 111 -1.45 -13.95 -0.96
N PHE A 112 -2.64 -14.05 -0.37
CA PHE A 112 -3.27 -15.31 0.02
C PHE A 112 -3.41 -16.28 -1.17
N CYS A 113 -4.00 -15.83 -2.29
CA CYS A 113 -4.16 -16.67 -3.48
C CYS A 113 -2.81 -17.16 -4.05
N ARG A 114 -1.78 -16.31 -4.00
CA ARG A 114 -0.42 -16.69 -4.42
C ARG A 114 0.17 -17.76 -3.50
N CYS A 115 0.10 -17.54 -2.18
CA CYS A 115 0.57 -18.50 -1.17
C CYS A 115 -0.12 -19.86 -1.32
N TYR A 116 -1.44 -19.88 -1.50
CA TYR A 116 -2.20 -21.12 -1.72
C TYR A 116 -1.78 -21.83 -3.01
N ARG A 117 -1.56 -21.10 -4.10
CA ARG A 117 -1.11 -21.67 -5.38
C ARG A 117 0.29 -22.26 -5.28
N GLU A 118 1.22 -21.55 -4.65
CA GLU A 118 2.58 -22.02 -4.40
C GLU A 118 2.56 -23.32 -3.58
N TRP A 119 1.77 -23.39 -2.51
CA TRP A 119 1.59 -24.60 -1.71
C TRP A 119 0.98 -25.77 -2.49
N LYS A 120 0.00 -25.53 -3.36
CA LYS A 120 -0.62 -26.59 -4.19
C LYS A 120 0.31 -27.19 -5.25
N THR A 121 1.35 -26.46 -5.62
CA THR A 121 2.27 -26.84 -6.72
C THR A 121 3.53 -27.55 -6.20
N GLY A 122 3.80 -27.47 -4.90
CA GLY A 122 4.87 -28.21 -4.21
C GLY A 122 4.39 -29.57 -3.72
#